data_AF-A0A1Q7RSK0-F1
#
_entry.id   AF-A0A1Q7RSK0-F1
#
_cell.length_a   1.000
_cell.length_b   1.000
_cell.length_c   1.000
_cell.angle_alpha   90.00
_cell.angle_beta   90.00
_cell.angle_gamma   90.00
#
_symmetry.space_group_name_H-M   'P 1'
#
loop_
_entity.id
_entity.type
_entity.pdbx_description
1 polymer ?
#
loop_
_entity_poly.entity_id
_entity_poly.type
_entity_poly.pdbx_seq_one_letter_code
_entity_poly.pdbx_strand_id
1 'polypeptide(L)'
;MILVDSSVWISHFRGKEPRLASLLNDEQVVTHPCVIGELALGSLKNRSQVLGDLQMIGWIDAHLLLSCILNSTELWTADKTLLSVARFCGAKLYS
;
A
#
# COMPACT_ATOMS: atom_id res chain seq x y z
N MET A 1 20.80 8.37 -1.76
CA MET A 1 19.34 8.17 -1.65
C MET A 1 18.73 8.11 -3.05
N ILE A 2 18.09 7.00 -3.36
CA ILE A 2 17.48 6.63 -4.64
C ILE A 2 16.05 6.22 -4.33
N LEU A 3 15.07 6.92 -4.89
CA LEU A 3 13.66 6.56 -4.74
C LEU A 3 13.32 5.44 -5.72
N VAL A 4 12.74 4.36 -5.21
CA VAL A 4 12.43 3.14 -5.98
C VAL A 4 10.92 2.96 -6.13
N ASP A 5 10.48 2.65 -7.34
CA ASP A 5 9.08 2.43 -7.70
C ASP A 5 8.66 0.94 -7.59
N SER A 6 7.37 0.66 -7.85
CA SER A 6 6.82 -0.70 -7.74
C SER A 6 7.43 -1.68 -8.75
N SER A 7 7.78 -1.22 -9.95
CA SER A 7 8.31 -2.08 -11.02
C SER A 7 9.66 -2.68 -10.66
N VAL A 8 10.54 -1.87 -10.05
CA VAL A 8 11.87 -2.29 -9.59
C VAL A 8 11.75 -3.26 -8.41
N TRP A 9 10.86 -2.99 -7.44
CA TRP A 9 10.58 -3.92 -6.34
C TRP A 9 10.05 -5.27 -6.84
N ILE A 10 9.11 -5.27 -7.79
CA ILE A 10 8.58 -6.50 -8.40
C ILE A 10 9.69 -7.29 -9.11
N SER A 11 10.58 -6.60 -9.85
CA SER A 11 11.73 -7.23 -10.51
C SER A 11 12.68 -7.86 -9.50
N HIS A 12 12.97 -7.16 -8.41
CA HIS A 12 13.81 -7.63 -7.31
C HIS A 12 13.24 -8.86 -6.61
N PHE A 13 11.95 -8.85 -6.25
CA PHE A 13 11.28 -10.02 -5.64
C PHE A 13 11.21 -11.23 -6.58
N ARG A 14 11.25 -11.01 -7.90
CA ARG A 14 11.34 -12.07 -8.92
C ARG A 14 12.78 -12.55 -9.17
N GLY A 15 13.76 -12.05 -8.42
CA GLY A 15 15.17 -12.42 -8.55
C GLY A 15 15.87 -11.85 -9.79
N LYS A 16 15.26 -10.87 -10.47
CA LYS A 16 15.77 -10.30 -11.73
C LYS A 16 16.56 -8.99 -11.55
N GLU A 17 16.63 -8.46 -10.33
CA GLU A 17 17.34 -7.20 -10.02
C GLU A 17 18.29 -7.37 -8.81
N PRO A 18 19.47 -7.97 -9.01
CA PRO A 18 20.43 -8.19 -7.92
C PRO A 18 21.10 -6.90 -7.45
N ARG A 19 21.14 -5.84 -8.28
CA ARG A 19 21.74 -4.55 -7.92
C ARG A 19 21.00 -3.87 -6.77
N LEU A 20 19.68 -4.03 -6.69
CA LEU A 20 18.89 -3.45 -5.61
C LEU A 20 19.31 -3.99 -4.24
N ALA A 21 19.76 -5.25 -4.15
CA ALA A 21 20.25 -5.82 -2.89
C ALA A 21 21.48 -5.06 -2.35
N SER A 22 22.43 -4.70 -3.21
CA SER A 22 23.62 -3.95 -2.76
C SER A 22 23.22 -2.54 -2.31
N LEU A 23 22.36 -1.88 -3.07
CA LEU A 23 21.89 -0.52 -2.74
C LEU A 23 21.08 -0.48 -1.43
N LEU A 24 20.34 -1.55 -1.12
CA LEU A 24 19.65 -1.71 0.16
C LEU A 24 20.64 -1.87 1.32
N ASN A 25 21.67 -2.71 1.15
CA ASN A 25 22.73 -2.89 2.16
C ASN A 25 23.53 -1.61 2.41
N ASP A 26 23.69 -0.77 1.39
CA ASP A 26 24.38 0.51 1.47
C ASP A 26 23.47 1.66 1.96
N GLU A 27 22.24 1.36 2.41
CA GLU A 27 21.23 2.35 2.88
C GLU A 27 20.91 3.45 1.85
N GLN A 28 21.08 3.15 0.56
CA GLN A 28 20.91 4.14 -0.51
C GLN A 28 19.48 4.20 -1.05
N VAL A 29 18.60 3.28 -0.67
CA VAL A 29 17.25 3.15 -1.23
C VAL A 29 16.19 3.75 -0.31
N VAL A 30 15.25 4.48 -0.89
CA VAL A 30 14.03 4.93 -0.22
C VAL A 30 12.81 4.53 -1.05
N THR A 31 11.67 4.33 -0.36
CA THR A 31 10.40 3.94 -0.98
C THR A 31 9.29 4.81 -0.45
N HIS A 32 8.42 5.27 -1.35
CA HIS A 32 7.23 6.03 -0.96
C HIS A 32 6.16 5.08 -0.37
N PRO A 33 5.42 5.48 0.68
CA PRO A 33 4.33 4.66 1.24
C PRO A 33 3.28 4.18 0.20
N CYS A 34 2.97 4.96 -0.85
CA CYS A 34 2.14 4.51 -1.99
C CYS A 34 2.64 3.19 -2.59
N VAL A 35 3.95 3.11 -2.82
CA VAL A 35 4.58 1.99 -3.53
C VAL A 35 4.50 0.74 -2.66
N ILE A 36 4.69 0.89 -1.35
CA ILE A 36 4.45 -0.19 -0.37
C ILE A 36 3.01 -0.68 -0.46
N GLY A 37 2.06 0.26 -0.55
CA GLY A 37 0.64 -0.06 -0.75
C GLY A 37 0.37 -0.82 -2.02
N GLU A 38 0.84 -0.33 -3.16
CA GLU A 38 0.67 -0.98 -4.45
C GLU A 38 1.22 -2.43 -4.43
N LEU A 39 2.39 -2.62 -3.82
CA LEU A 39 3.01 -3.94 -3.67
C LEU A 39 2.18 -4.85 -2.73
N ALA A 40 1.69 -4.33 -1.61
CA ALA A 40 0.81 -5.05 -0.69
C ALA A 40 -0.51 -5.47 -1.36
N LEU A 41 -1.08 -4.60 -2.22
CA LEU A 41 -2.28 -4.88 -3.01
C LEU A 41 -2.02 -5.85 -4.19
N GLY A 42 -0.75 -6.08 -4.56
CA GLY A 42 -0.34 -6.94 -5.67
C GLY A 42 -0.63 -8.43 -5.47
N SER A 43 -0.79 -8.88 -4.21
CA SER A 43 -1.03 -10.28 -3.83
C SER A 43 -2.48 -10.57 -3.42
N LEU A 44 -3.36 -9.56 -3.42
CA LEU A 44 -4.73 -9.71 -2.94
C LEU A 44 -5.59 -10.54 -3.91
N LYS A 45 -6.31 -11.52 -3.34
CA LYS A 45 -7.45 -12.15 -4.02
C LYS A 45 -8.51 -11.06 -4.30
N ASN A 46 -9.17 -11.09 -5.46
CA ASN A 46 -10.17 -10.09 -5.88
C ASN A 46 -9.62 -8.67 -6.14
N ARG A 47 -8.41 -8.56 -6.68
CA ARG A 47 -7.75 -7.28 -7.05
C ARG A 47 -8.68 -6.27 -7.74
N SER A 48 -9.51 -6.71 -8.69
CA SER A 48 -10.42 -5.80 -9.42
C SER A 48 -11.43 -5.12 -8.51
N GLN A 49 -11.97 -5.85 -7.51
CA GLN A 49 -12.92 -5.28 -6.55
C GLN A 49 -12.20 -4.30 -5.62
N VAL A 50 -11.03 -4.68 -5.09
CA VAL A 50 -10.23 -3.80 -4.22
C VAL A 50 -9.83 -2.51 -4.94
N LEU A 51 -9.40 -2.59 -6.20
CA LEU A 51 -9.07 -1.42 -6.99
C LEU A 51 -10.31 -0.57 -7.29
N GLY A 52 -11.46 -1.18 -7.56
CA GLY A 52 -12.72 -0.47 -7.72
C GLY A 52 -13.10 0.32 -6.46
N ASP A 53 -13.01 -0.33 -5.29
CA ASP A 53 -13.35 0.29 -4.01
C ASP A 53 -12.37 1.42 -3.64
N LEU A 54 -11.08 1.27 -3.94
CA LEU A 54 -10.08 2.34 -3.74
C LEU A 54 -10.28 3.52 -4.69
N GLN A 55 -10.83 3.31 -5.89
CA GLN A 55 -11.17 4.40 -6.82
C GLN A 55 -12.39 5.21 -6.37
N MET A 56 -13.20 4.68 -5.44
CA MET A 56 -14.34 5.40 -4.87
C MET A 56 -13.94 6.43 -3.81
N ILE A 57 -12.68 6.43 -3.36
CA ILE A 57 -12.15 7.33 -2.34
C ILE A 57 -11.01 8.20 -2.89
N GLY A 58 -10.72 9.32 -2.23
CA GLY A 58 -9.61 10.19 -2.62
C GLY A 58 -8.25 9.53 -2.38
N TRP A 59 -7.20 10.00 -3.06
CA TRP A 59 -5.83 9.52 -2.84
C TRP A 59 -5.38 9.68 -1.37
N ILE A 60 -5.84 10.74 -0.70
CA ILE A 60 -5.54 10.98 0.72
C ILE A 60 -6.22 9.91 1.60
N ASP A 61 -7.48 9.59 1.32
CA ASP A 61 -8.23 8.58 2.08
C ASP A 61 -7.68 7.18 1.86
N ALA A 62 -7.28 6.87 0.63
CA ALA A 62 -6.61 5.61 0.31
C ALA A 62 -5.29 5.47 1.08
N HIS A 63 -4.51 6.55 1.20
CA HIS A 63 -3.32 6.57 2.04
C HIS A 63 -3.64 6.37 3.51
N LEU A 64 -4.64 7.08 4.02
CA LEU A 64 -5.06 6.99 5.42
C LEU A 64 -5.46 5.56 5.76
N LEU A 65 -6.28 4.93 4.92
CA LEU A 65 -6.70 3.54 5.05
C LEU A 65 -5.49 2.59 5.03
N LEU A 66 -4.57 2.79 4.10
CA LEU A 66 -3.38 1.96 3.97
C LEU A 66 -2.46 2.10 5.20
N SER A 67 -2.30 3.31 5.73
CA SER A 67 -1.59 3.56 6.98
C SER A 67 -2.22 2.82 8.15
N CYS A 68 -3.55 2.78 8.24
CA CYS A 68 -4.27 2.00 9.25
C CYS A 68 -3.99 0.50 9.14
N ILE A 69 -4.07 -0.05 7.93
CA ILE A 69 -3.84 -1.47 7.67
C ILE A 69 -2.39 -1.87 7.99
N LEU A 70 -1.41 -1.12 7.47
CA LEU A 70 0.02 -1.45 7.63
C LEU A 70 0.48 -1.34 9.08
N ASN A 71 -0.05 -0.38 9.84
CA ASN A 71 0.36 -0.14 11.23
C ASN A 71 -0.60 -0.74 12.25
N SER A 72 -1.63 -1.49 11.81
CA SER A 72 -2.67 -2.05 12.67
C SER A 72 -3.39 -1.03 13.57
N THR A 73 -3.48 0.23 13.12
CA THR A 73 -4.15 1.32 13.82
C THR A 73 -5.62 1.43 13.40
N GLU A 74 -6.44 1.98 14.29
CA GLU A 74 -7.88 2.13 14.06
C GLU A 74 -8.19 3.39 13.25
N LEU A 75 -9.13 3.28 12.32
CA LEU A 75 -9.62 4.40 11.53
C LEU A 75 -10.84 5.02 12.21
N TRP A 76 -10.79 6.33 12.45
CA TRP A 76 -11.95 7.12 12.84
C TRP A 76 -12.32 8.10 11.73
N THR A 77 -13.53 7.98 11.17
CA THR A 77 -14.01 8.88 10.11
C THR A 77 -15.53 8.98 10.10
N ALA A 78 -16.06 10.14 9.69
CA ALA A 78 -17.49 10.36 9.46
C ALA A 78 -17.88 10.12 7.99
N ASP A 79 -16.91 9.90 7.11
CA ASP A 79 -17.15 9.60 5.69
C ASP A 79 -17.68 8.18 5.53
N LYS A 80 -18.90 8.06 5.00
CA LYS A 80 -19.59 6.79 4.80
C LYS A 80 -18.94 5.91 3.72
N THR A 81 -18.41 6.53 2.67
CA THR A 81 -17.72 5.82 1.58
C THR A 81 -16.42 5.24 2.12
N LEU A 82 -15.63 6.05 2.84
CA LEU A 82 -14.39 5.58 3.45
C LEU A 82 -14.64 4.48 4.49
N LEU A 83 -15.68 4.59 5.32
CA LEU A 83 -16.08 3.52 6.24
C LEU A 83 -16.40 2.21 5.51
N SER A 84 -17.10 2.28 4.38
CA SER A 84 -17.46 1.10 3.59
C SER A 84 -16.21 0.41 3.03
N VAL A 85 -15.32 1.18 2.41
CA VAL A 85 -14.06 0.66 1.86
C VAL A 85 -13.16 0.12 2.97
N ALA A 86 -13.07 0.80 4.11
CA ALA A 86 -12.27 0.36 5.24
C ALA A 86 -12.72 -1.02 5.78
N ARG A 87 -14.04 -1.26 5.87
CA ARG A 87 -14.59 -2.57 6.25
C ARG A 87 -14.26 -3.64 5.23
N PHE A 88 -14.40 -3.33 3.95
CA PHE A 88 -14.08 -4.26 2.87
C PHE A 88 -12.60 -4.67 2.88
N CYS A 89 -11.71 -3.70 3.12
CA CYS A 89 -10.27 -3.94 3.23
C CYS A 89 -9.84 -4.54 4.58
N GLY A 90 -10.76 -4.77 5.52
CA GLY A 90 -10.47 -5.38 6.82
C GLY A 90 -9.71 -4.46 7.79
N ALA A 91 -9.78 -3.14 7.60
CA ALA A 91 -9.20 -2.18 8.54
C ALA A 91 -9.99 -2.17 9.86
N LYS A 92 -9.28 -1.97 10.97
CA LYS A 92 -9.91 -1.77 12.27
C LYS A 92 -10.58 -0.40 12.31
N LEU A 93 -11.80 -0.32 12.83
CA LEU A 93 -12.54 0.92 12.98
C LEU A 93 -12.62 1.31 14.46
N TYR A 94 -12.37 2.58 14.74
CA TYR A 94 -12.58 3.14 16.07
C TYR A 94 -14.09 3.29 16.34
N SER A 95 -14.54 2.89 17.52
CA SER A 95 -15.94 2.88 17.97
C SER A 95 -16.33 4.09 18.80
#